data_AF-A0AAW5EX80-F1
#
_entry.id   AF-A0AAW5EX80-F1
#
_cell.length_a   1.000
_cell.length_b   1.000
_cell.length_c   1.000
_cell.angle_alpha   90.00
_cell.angle_beta   90.00
_cell.angle_gamma   90.00
#
_symmetry.space_group_name_H-M   'P 1'
#
loop_
_entity.id
_entity.type
_entity.pdbx_description
1 polymer ?
#
loop_
_entity_poly.entity_id
_entity_poly.type
_entity_poly.pdbx_seq_one_letter_code
_entity_poly.pdbx_strand_id
1 'polypeptide(L)'
;DLIHGRCADPFSILGRHNMGKVDVIRVLYHDAARVRLVVERPRGSAVERPMRRMGDTGLHIGTIPAGARYHLKIFWADAAEETAAPYSFGLLLGDMDLYLFAEGRHHQLDRVMGAQPMTIDGTAGVRFAVW
;
A
#
# COMPACT_ATOMS: atom_id res chain seq x y z
N ASP A 1 -5.73 0.73 16.96
CA ASP A 1 -4.44 1.37 17.33
C ASP A 1 -3.39 0.96 16.30
N LEU A 2 -3.09 1.85 15.33
CA LEU A 2 -2.30 1.53 14.14
C LEU A 2 -0.82 1.29 14.45
N ILE A 3 -0.24 2.11 15.32
CA ILE A 3 1.20 2.11 15.59
C ILE A 3 1.61 0.82 16.32
N HIS A 4 0.75 0.32 17.19
CA HIS A 4 0.99 -0.93 17.93
C HIS A 4 0.49 -2.19 17.21
N GLY A 5 0.16 -2.11 15.91
CA GLY A 5 -0.29 -3.26 15.13
C GLY A 5 -1.67 -3.82 15.53
N ARG A 6 -2.50 -3.03 16.21
CA ARG A 6 -3.85 -3.39 16.67
C ARG A 6 -4.95 -2.69 15.87
N CYS A 7 -4.70 -2.46 14.58
CA CYS A 7 -5.70 -1.90 13.67
C CYS A 7 -6.28 -3.06 12.87
N ALA A 8 -7.59 -3.30 13.03
CA ALA A 8 -8.29 -4.39 12.35
C ALA A 8 -8.37 -4.17 10.83
N ASP A 9 -8.49 -2.90 10.42
CA ASP A 9 -8.52 -2.51 9.01
C ASP A 9 -7.52 -1.39 8.73
N PRO A 10 -6.25 -1.70 8.44
CA PRO A 10 -5.27 -0.70 8.06
C PRO A 10 -5.61 0.03 6.76
N PHE A 11 -6.38 -0.56 5.83
CA PHE A 11 -6.78 0.10 4.58
C PHE A 11 -7.70 1.29 4.81
N SER A 12 -8.50 1.27 5.90
CA SER A 12 -9.29 2.45 6.31
C SER A 12 -8.45 3.68 6.63
N ILE A 13 -7.14 3.54 6.87
CA ILE A 13 -6.24 4.64 7.25
C ILE A 13 -5.12 4.81 6.21
N LEU A 14 -4.42 3.72 5.90
CA LEU A 14 -3.24 3.67 5.03
C LEU A 14 -3.64 3.57 3.56
N GLY A 15 -2.68 3.87 2.69
CA GLY A 15 -2.88 3.81 1.24
C GLY A 15 -3.44 5.11 0.67
N ARG A 16 -4.12 4.96 -0.47
CA ARG A 16 -4.72 6.07 -1.23
C ARG A 16 -6.15 6.33 -0.76
N HIS A 17 -6.43 7.59 -0.44
CA HIS A 17 -7.76 8.05 -0.04
C HIS A 17 -8.14 9.27 -0.88
N ASN A 18 -9.19 9.16 -1.69
CA ASN A 18 -9.64 10.26 -2.55
C ASN A 18 -10.31 11.37 -1.72
N MET A 19 -9.94 12.62 -1.99
CA MET A 19 -10.51 13.83 -1.40
C MET A 19 -10.91 14.82 -2.51
N GLY A 20 -11.62 14.32 -3.52
CA GLY A 20 -12.05 15.08 -4.69
C GLY A 20 -10.92 15.26 -5.70
N LYS A 21 -10.33 16.46 -5.77
CA LYS A 21 -9.28 16.79 -6.76
C LYS A 21 -7.90 16.24 -6.42
N VAL A 22 -7.72 15.76 -5.20
CA VAL A 22 -6.46 15.22 -4.70
C VAL A 22 -6.67 13.86 -4.06
N ASP A 23 -5.66 13.01 -4.15
CA ASP A 23 -5.56 11.81 -3.33
C ASP A 23 -4.60 12.09 -2.17
N VAL A 24 -5.03 11.73 -0.96
CA VAL A 24 -4.18 11.70 0.23
C VAL A 24 -3.56 10.32 0.33
N ILE A 25 -2.23 10.26 0.40
CA ILE A 25 -1.48 9.03 0.55
C ILE A 25 -0.93 8.96 1.97
N ARG A 26 -1.21 7.86 2.68
CA ARG A 26 -0.69 7.60 4.02
C ARG A 26 0.10 6.29 4.04
N VAL A 27 1.32 6.34 4.55
CA VAL A 27 2.20 5.17 4.68
C VAL A 27 2.84 5.13 6.05
N LEU A 28 3.12 3.94 6.56
CA LEU A 28 3.75 3.73 7.86
C LEU A 28 5.13 3.10 7.65
N TYR A 29 6.18 3.87 7.91
CA TYR A 29 7.57 3.40 7.90
C TYR A 29 8.28 4.00 9.12
N HIS A 30 8.45 3.19 10.17
CA HIS A 30 8.94 3.65 11.46
C HIS A 30 10.39 4.16 11.39
N ASP A 31 11.23 3.38 10.70
CA ASP A 31 12.68 3.61 10.62
C ASP A 31 13.10 4.44 9.40
N ALA A 32 12.14 4.92 8.59
CA ALA A 32 12.44 5.77 7.46
C ALA A 32 12.82 7.18 7.93
N ALA A 33 13.98 7.67 7.49
CA ALA A 33 14.42 9.04 7.73
C ALA A 33 13.52 10.05 7.00
N ARG A 34 13.07 9.70 5.79
CA ARG A 34 12.07 10.47 5.03
C ARG A 34 11.44 9.61 3.95
N VAL A 35 10.22 9.96 3.56
CA VAL A 35 9.51 9.34 2.43
C VAL A 35 9.10 10.42 1.42
N ARG A 36 9.29 10.13 0.13
CA ARG A 36 8.84 10.95 -1.00
C ARG A 36 7.84 10.16 -1.85
N LEU A 37 6.89 10.86 -2.44
CA LEU A 37 6.02 10.35 -3.49
C LEU A 37 6.64 10.68 -4.84
N VAL A 38 6.93 9.68 -5.65
CA VAL A 38 7.36 9.88 -7.04
C VAL A 38 6.13 9.79 -7.91
N VAL A 39 5.64 10.95 -8.37
CA VAL A 39 4.38 11.07 -9.10
C VAL A 39 4.64 11.07 -10.59
N GLU A 40 4.12 10.07 -11.30
CA GLU A 40 4.19 10.01 -12.75
C GLU A 40 3.36 11.11 -13.38
N ARG A 41 3.86 11.67 -14.48
CA ARG A 41 3.14 12.67 -15.28
C ARG A 41 2.74 12.06 -16.61
N PRO A 42 1.57 12.44 -17.18
CA PRO A 42 1.20 12.04 -18.53
C PRO A 42 2.22 12.50 -19.59
N ARG A 43 2.90 13.63 -19.34
CA ARG A 43 3.99 14.15 -20.17
C ARG A 43 5.13 14.66 -19.28
N GLY A 44 6.35 14.36 -19.71
CA GLY A 44 7.58 14.74 -19.01
C GLY A 44 7.96 13.79 -17.88
N SER A 45 9.03 14.13 -17.17
CA SER A 45 9.57 13.31 -16.09
C SER A 45 8.66 13.28 -14.86
N ALA A 46 8.76 12.20 -14.09
CA ALA A 46 8.11 12.08 -12.80
C ALA A 46 8.58 13.20 -11.85
N VAL A 47 7.73 13.56 -10.89
CA VAL A 47 8.03 14.60 -9.91
C VAL A 47 7.95 14.06 -8.49
N GLU A 48 9.04 14.26 -7.76
CA GLU A 48 9.11 13.92 -6.35
C GLU A 48 8.37 14.96 -5.49
N ARG A 49 7.51 14.52 -4.59
CA ARG A 49 6.83 15.36 -3.59
C ARG A 49 7.16 14.86 -2.17
N PRO A 50 7.50 15.75 -1.22
CA PRO A 50 7.71 15.35 0.16
C PRO A 50 6.44 14.82 0.82
N MET A 51 6.58 13.77 1.63
CA MET A 51 5.57 13.40 2.61
C MET A 51 5.94 14.00 3.97
N ARG A 52 4.95 14.53 4.69
CA ARG A 52 5.11 15.03 6.05
C ARG A 52 5.09 13.84 7.02
N ARG A 53 6.16 13.69 7.81
CA ARG A 53 6.18 12.75 8.95
C ARG A 53 5.35 13.31 10.10
N MET A 54 4.52 12.47 10.71
CA MET A 54 3.59 12.83 11.79
C MET A 54 4.19 12.44 13.14
N GLY A 55 4.85 13.39 13.81
CA GLY A 55 5.57 13.13 15.06
C GLY A 55 6.58 11.99 14.92
N ASP A 56 6.76 11.21 15.98
CA ASP A 56 7.68 10.06 16.01
C ASP A 56 7.02 8.71 15.75
N THR A 57 5.88 8.72 15.04
CA THR A 57 5.07 7.52 14.81
C THR A 57 5.52 6.67 13.62
N GLY A 58 6.31 7.25 12.69
CA GLY A 58 6.59 6.65 11.38
C GLY A 58 5.49 6.86 10.34
N LEU A 59 4.37 7.50 10.70
CA LEU A 59 3.31 7.82 9.74
C LEU A 59 3.73 8.98 8.86
N HIS A 60 3.68 8.78 7.55
CA HIS A 60 4.00 9.79 6.54
C HIS A 60 2.76 10.08 5.69
N ILE A 61 2.48 11.36 5.47
CA ILE A 61 1.30 11.83 4.74
C ILE A 61 1.72 12.75 3.59
N GLY A 62 1.26 12.46 2.38
CA GLY A 62 1.46 13.32 1.22
C GLY A 62 0.21 13.41 0.36
N THR A 63 0.20 14.34 -0.58
CA THR A 63 -0.93 14.50 -1.52
C THR A 63 -0.44 14.49 -2.95
N ILE A 64 -1.27 13.94 -3.84
CA ILE A 64 -1.05 13.89 -5.29
C ILE A 64 -2.34 14.32 -6.01
N PRO A 65 -2.27 14.73 -7.28
CA PRO A 65 -3.47 14.88 -8.10
C PRO A 65 -4.28 13.56 -8.10
N ALA A 66 -5.60 13.67 -8.01
CA ALA A 66 -6.46 12.49 -7.97
C ALA A 66 -6.21 11.56 -9.17
N GLY A 67 -6.05 10.26 -8.90
CA GLY A 67 -5.82 9.22 -9.91
C GLY A 67 -4.41 9.18 -10.51
N ALA A 68 -3.49 10.07 -10.12
CA ALA A 68 -2.13 10.06 -10.66
C ALA A 68 -1.38 8.78 -10.25
N ARG A 69 -0.66 8.13 -11.16
CA ARG A 69 0.21 6.99 -10.80
C ARG A 69 1.39 7.48 -9.96
N TYR A 70 1.80 6.67 -8.99
CA TYR A 70 2.91 6.99 -8.10
C TYR A 70 3.56 5.73 -7.56
N HIS A 71 4.80 5.88 -7.13
CA HIS A 71 5.49 4.95 -6.24
C HIS A 71 6.17 5.73 -5.12
N LEU A 72 6.74 5.01 -4.16
CA LEU A 72 7.45 5.60 -3.03
C LEU A 72 8.93 5.62 -3.31
N LYS A 73 9.59 6.68 -2.84
CA LYS A 73 11.04 6.71 -2.64
C LYS A 73 11.31 6.88 -1.16
N ILE A 74 11.80 5.83 -0.54
CA ILE A 74 12.04 5.73 0.89
C ILE A 74 13.52 5.94 1.14
N PHE A 75 13.85 6.83 2.07
CA PHE A 75 15.22 7.06 2.48
C PHE A 75 15.41 6.49 3.88
N TRP A 76 16.30 5.51 3.97
CA TRP A 76 16.79 4.89 5.18
C TRP A 76 18.07 5.60 5.65
N ALA A 77 18.69 5.13 6.74
CA ALA A 77 19.94 5.73 7.25
C ALA A 77 21.06 5.72 6.20
N ASP A 78 21.24 4.58 5.51
CA ASP A 78 22.40 4.35 4.63
C ASP A 78 22.03 4.12 3.16
N ALA A 79 20.73 4.10 2.83
CA ALA A 79 20.26 3.75 1.50
C ALA A 79 18.94 4.45 1.14
N ALA A 80 18.63 4.47 -0.15
CA ALA A 80 17.31 4.81 -0.65
C ALA A 80 16.76 3.65 -1.48
N GLU A 81 15.46 3.44 -1.39
CA GLU A 81 14.73 2.40 -2.11
C GLU A 81 13.54 3.02 -2.84
N GLU A 82 13.28 2.57 -4.07
CA GLU A 82 12.05 2.90 -4.80
C GLU A 82 11.16 1.66 -4.88
N THR A 83 9.90 1.79 -4.44
CA THR A 83 8.99 0.65 -4.31
C THR A 83 7.53 1.07 -4.42
N ALA A 84 6.65 0.15 -4.82
CA ALA A 84 5.21 0.39 -4.81
C ALA A 84 4.70 0.55 -3.36
N ALA A 85 3.60 1.30 -3.18
CA ALA A 85 3.01 1.43 -1.85
C ALA A 85 2.18 0.15 -1.53
N PRO A 86 2.45 -0.59 -0.44
CA PRO A 86 1.74 -1.84 -0.17
C PRO A 86 0.21 -1.68 -0.08
N TYR A 87 -0.25 -0.58 0.53
CA TYR A 87 -1.66 -0.24 0.67
C TYR A 87 -2.25 0.49 -0.56
N SER A 88 -1.58 0.49 -1.72
CA SER A 88 -2.20 0.94 -2.98
C SER A 88 -2.89 -0.17 -3.74
N PHE A 89 -2.67 -1.43 -3.37
CA PHE A 89 -3.35 -2.58 -3.93
C PHE A 89 -4.61 -2.86 -3.12
N GLY A 90 -5.78 -2.99 -3.77
CA GLY A 90 -7.04 -3.27 -3.08
C GLY A 90 -7.10 -4.65 -2.45
N LEU A 91 -8.28 -5.05 -1.96
CA LEU A 91 -8.51 -6.43 -1.50
C LEU A 91 -8.33 -7.40 -2.66
N LEU A 92 -7.56 -8.46 -2.43
CA LEU A 92 -7.12 -9.39 -3.48
C LEU A 92 -7.75 -10.78 -3.40
N LEU A 93 -8.46 -11.09 -2.31
CA LEU A 93 -9.30 -12.29 -2.22
C LEU A 93 -10.66 -11.99 -2.85
N GLY A 94 -11.12 -12.86 -3.75
CA GLY A 94 -12.41 -12.71 -4.39
C GLY A 94 -13.56 -13.06 -3.44
N ASP A 95 -14.72 -12.44 -3.65
CA ASP A 95 -15.93 -12.70 -2.85
C ASP A 95 -16.36 -14.19 -2.90
N MET A 96 -16.17 -14.85 -4.05
CA MET A 96 -16.47 -16.27 -4.20
C MET A 96 -15.52 -17.16 -3.37
N ASP A 97 -14.24 -16.80 -3.31
CA ASP A 97 -13.26 -17.54 -2.50
C ASP A 97 -13.63 -17.44 -1.02
N LEU A 98 -13.96 -16.23 -0.56
CA LEU A 98 -14.42 -15.98 0.81
C LEU A 98 -15.72 -16.73 1.12
N TYR A 99 -16.68 -16.72 0.20
CA TYR A 99 -17.95 -17.44 0.34
C TYR A 99 -17.74 -18.96 0.46
N LEU A 100 -16.99 -19.57 -0.48
CA LEU A 100 -16.71 -21.01 -0.44
C LEU A 100 -15.88 -21.41 0.78
N PHE A 101 -14.98 -20.54 1.25
CA PHE A 101 -14.22 -20.77 2.47
C PHE A 101 -15.15 -20.79 3.70
N ALA A 102 -16.05 -19.81 3.81
CA ALA A 102 -17.03 -19.73 4.90
C ALA A 102 -17.98 -20.94 4.95
N GLU A 103 -18.35 -21.49 3.80
CA GLU A 103 -19.17 -22.71 3.69
C GLU A 103 -18.39 -24.01 3.89
N GLY A 104 -17.07 -23.97 4.04
CA GLY A 104 -16.22 -25.17 4.12
C GLY A 104 -16.15 -25.96 2.80
N ARG A 105 -16.42 -25.30 1.66
CA ARG A 105 -16.53 -25.90 0.33
C ARG A 105 -15.41 -25.48 -0.64
N HIS A 106 -14.40 -24.77 -0.15
CA HIS A 106 -13.29 -24.32 -0.98
C HIS A 106 -12.23 -25.41 -1.16
N HIS A 107 -12.37 -26.25 -2.18
CA HIS A 107 -11.49 -27.41 -2.40
C HIS A 107 -10.07 -27.04 -2.87
N GLN A 108 -9.84 -25.79 -3.29
CA GLN A 108 -8.55 -25.27 -3.76
C GLN A 108 -8.01 -24.18 -2.83
N LEU A 109 -8.24 -24.32 -1.52
CA LEU A 109 -7.91 -23.28 -0.54
C LEU A 109 -6.40 -22.98 -0.51
N ASP A 110 -5.57 -23.96 -0.83
CA ASP A 110 -4.11 -23.85 -1.01
C ASP A 110 -3.70 -22.83 -2.08
N ARG A 111 -4.57 -22.52 -3.05
CA ARG A 111 -4.30 -21.53 -4.10
C ARG A 111 -4.62 -20.09 -3.67
N VAL A 112 -5.42 -19.92 -2.63
CA VAL A 112 -5.95 -18.61 -2.18
C VAL A 112 -5.50 -18.23 -0.77
N MET A 113 -5.16 -19.18 0.09
CA MET A 113 -4.58 -18.90 1.41
C MET A 113 -3.04 -18.95 1.36
N GLY A 114 -2.40 -18.52 2.45
CA GLY A 114 -0.94 -18.55 2.59
C GLY A 114 -0.25 -17.43 1.81
N ALA A 115 0.98 -17.71 1.36
CA ALA A 115 1.82 -16.79 0.61
C ALA A 115 1.78 -17.14 -0.88
N GLN A 116 1.23 -16.25 -1.71
CA GLN A 116 1.10 -16.46 -3.15
C GLN A 116 1.90 -15.39 -3.91
N PRO A 117 3.00 -15.77 -4.59
CA PRO A 117 3.69 -14.88 -5.53
C PRO A 117 2.76 -14.46 -6.66
N MET A 118 2.68 -13.17 -6.94
CA MET A 118 1.83 -12.64 -8.00
C MET A 118 2.34 -11.30 -8.51
N THR A 119 1.79 -10.85 -9.65
CA THR A 119 2.05 -9.53 -10.20
C THR A 119 0.75 -8.75 -10.29
N ILE A 120 0.71 -7.55 -9.73
CA ILE A 120 -0.45 -6.65 -9.77
C ILE A 120 -0.01 -5.34 -10.41
N ASP A 121 -0.70 -4.93 -11.47
CA ASP A 121 -0.38 -3.70 -12.22
C ASP A 121 1.11 -3.58 -12.60
N GLY A 122 1.72 -4.70 -12.99
CA GLY A 122 3.14 -4.78 -13.34
C GLY A 122 4.11 -4.84 -12.16
N THR A 123 3.63 -4.78 -10.92
CA THR A 123 4.44 -4.91 -9.70
C THR A 123 4.45 -6.37 -9.22
N ALA A 124 5.61 -7.01 -9.27
CA ALA A 124 5.81 -8.34 -8.71
C ALA A 124 5.87 -8.28 -7.18
N GLY A 125 5.27 -9.24 -6.50
CA GLY A 125 5.25 -9.33 -5.04
C GLY A 125 4.66 -10.64 -4.55
N VAL A 126 4.29 -10.66 -3.26
CA VAL A 126 3.67 -11.81 -2.61
C VAL A 126 2.44 -11.33 -1.84
N ARG A 127 1.28 -11.94 -2.11
CA ARG A 127 0.07 -11.72 -1.33
C ARG A 127 0.01 -12.73 -0.19
N PHE A 128 -0.34 -12.26 1.00
CA PHE A 128 -0.56 -13.10 2.18
C PHE A 128 -2.04 -13.12 2.55
N ALA A 129 -2.57 -14.30 2.88
CA ALA A 129 -3.88 -14.47 3.51
C ALA A 129 -3.83 -15.54 4.61
N VAL A 130 -4.36 -15.21 5.78
CA VAL A 130 -4.36 -16.06 6.98
C VAL A 130 -5.75 -16.00 7.62
N TRP A 131 -6.16 -17.11 8.23
CA TRP A 131 -7.37 -17.23 9.05
C TRP A 131 -6.98 -17.21 10.53
#